data_AF-A0A8K0Y2X8-F1
#
_entry.id   AF-A0A8K0Y2X8-F1
#
_cell.length_a   1.000
_cell.length_b   1.000
_cell.length_c   1.000
_cell.angle_alpha   90.00
_cell.angle_beta   90.00
_cell.angle_gamma   90.00
#
_symmetry.space_group_name_H-M   'P 1'
#
loop_
_entity.id
_entity.type
_entity.pdbx_description
1 polymer ?
#
loop_
_entity_poly.entity_id
_entity_poly.type
_entity_poly.pdbx_seq_one_letter_code
_entity_poly.pdbx_strand_id
1 'polypeptide(L)'
;MIAPKGPGSKVRETYQQNFGTPSIVAVHQDYTKKAWDRTLGIAKGIGSTRAGVIQTTFKEEVETDWFGEQVDLCGGSASMVMNAFETLVEAGYQPEIAYFEVLHELKLIVDMIQRYGIGGMYRRVSETARYGGLTRGPMVMDKEVKEKMKKALKMIQDGTFNQEWTSDYRKNNKNAFDRYMKEIDAHQVEQVGKKMRQMMWPDSKE
;
A
#
# COMPACT_ATOMS: atom_id res chain seq x y z
N MET A 1 -12.27 15.55 -9.66
CA MET A 1 -11.72 14.49 -8.78
C MET A 1 -10.51 15.05 -8.07
N ILE A 2 -10.40 14.77 -6.77
CA ILE A 2 -9.21 15.02 -5.95
C ILE A 2 -8.92 13.70 -5.26
N ALA A 3 -7.78 13.06 -5.58
CA ALA A 3 -7.42 11.74 -5.06
C ALA A 3 -6.13 11.84 -4.24
N PRO A 4 -6.22 12.01 -2.90
CA PRO A 4 -5.08 11.89 -2.00
C PRO A 4 -4.45 10.50 -2.08
N LYS A 5 -3.13 10.46 -2.25
CA LYS A 5 -2.37 9.20 -2.34
C LYS A 5 -1.97 8.74 -0.95
N GLY A 6 -2.97 8.30 -0.18
CA GLY A 6 -2.81 7.74 1.16
C GLY A 6 -4.16 7.53 1.86
N PRO A 7 -4.20 6.71 2.93
CA PRO A 7 -5.43 6.44 3.66
C PRO A 7 -5.97 7.70 4.33
N GLY A 8 -7.30 7.79 4.49
CA GLY A 8 -7.97 8.99 5.00
C GLY A 8 -7.48 9.44 6.38
N SER A 9 -7.14 8.51 7.27
CA SER A 9 -6.51 8.81 8.56
C SER A 9 -5.19 9.58 8.39
N LYS A 10 -4.36 9.20 7.41
CA LYS A 10 -3.10 9.88 7.13
C LYS A 10 -3.28 11.24 6.47
N VAL A 11 -4.32 11.40 5.64
CA VAL A 11 -4.71 12.72 5.11
C VAL A 11 -5.00 13.68 6.25
N ARG A 12 -5.75 13.24 7.28
CA ARG A 12 -6.02 14.08 8.45
C ARG A 12 -4.78 14.36 9.29
N GLU A 13 -4.00 13.32 9.59
CA GLU A 13 -2.80 13.44 10.43
C GLU A 13 -1.79 14.43 9.83
N THR A 14 -1.47 14.29 8.54
CA THR A 14 -0.53 15.18 7.86
C THR A 14 -1.03 16.61 7.77
N TYR A 15 -2.34 16.80 7.56
CA TYR A 15 -2.95 18.13 7.59
C TYR A 15 -2.74 18.82 8.95
N GLN A 16 -2.94 18.09 10.06
CA GLN A 16 -2.75 18.60 11.42
C GLN A 16 -1.28 18.90 11.73
N GLN A 17 -0.35 18.17 11.13
CA GLN A 17 1.09 18.42 11.20
C GLN A 17 1.55 19.59 10.30
N ASN A 18 0.61 20.39 9.76
CA ASN A 18 0.86 21.46 8.80
C ASN A 18 1.59 21.01 7.53
N PHE A 19 1.50 19.71 7.21
CA PHE A 19 1.90 19.11 5.96
C PHE A 19 0.64 18.82 5.12
N GLY A 20 0.74 17.95 4.11
CA GLY A 20 -0.41 17.43 3.36
C GLY A 20 -0.09 16.11 2.69
N THR A 21 -1.12 15.33 2.35
CA THR A 21 -0.95 14.14 1.51
C THR A 21 -0.92 14.57 0.04
N PRO A 22 0.12 14.21 -0.73
CA PRO A 22 0.16 14.53 -2.16
C PRO A 22 -1.08 13.95 -2.86
N SER A 23 -1.59 14.65 -3.86
CA SER A 23 -2.82 14.23 -4.54
C SER A 23 -2.69 14.36 -6.04
N ILE A 24 -3.46 13.55 -6.75
CA ILE A 24 -3.69 13.76 -8.18
C ILE A 24 -5.09 14.33 -8.40
N VAL A 25 -5.22 15.16 -9.43
CA VAL A 25 -6.45 15.91 -9.73
C VAL A 25 -6.85 15.73 -11.19
N ALA A 26 -8.15 15.55 -11.43
CA ALA A 26 -8.69 15.43 -12.78
C ALA A 26 -10.06 16.09 -12.90
N VAL A 27 -10.31 16.63 -14.10
CA VAL A 27 -11.62 17.13 -14.54
C VAL A 27 -12.00 16.36 -15.81
N HIS A 28 -13.08 15.60 -15.77
CA HIS A 28 -13.59 14.86 -16.93
C HIS A 28 -14.45 15.76 -17.84
N GLN A 29 -15.27 16.60 -17.24
CA GLN A 29 -16.16 17.54 -17.93
C GLN A 29 -16.14 18.89 -17.20
N ASP A 30 -15.96 19.99 -17.95
CA ASP A 30 -16.02 21.35 -17.41
C ASP A 30 -17.11 22.19 -18.07
N TYR A 31 -18.37 21.86 -17.80
CA TYR A 31 -19.51 22.61 -18.32
C TYR A 31 -19.53 24.07 -17.83
N THR A 32 -19.12 24.30 -16.58
CA THR A 32 -19.18 25.63 -15.94
C THR A 32 -17.97 26.52 -16.23
N LYS A 33 -16.92 26.01 -16.89
CA LYS A 33 -15.60 26.65 -17.04
C LYS A 33 -14.93 27.02 -15.70
N LYS A 34 -15.29 26.30 -14.64
CA LYS A 34 -14.89 26.54 -13.24
C LYS A 34 -14.54 25.24 -12.52
N ALA A 35 -14.58 24.09 -13.20
CA ALA A 35 -14.33 22.81 -12.57
C ALA A 35 -12.89 22.72 -12.04
N TRP A 36 -11.93 23.30 -12.75
CA TRP A 36 -10.53 23.36 -12.31
C TRP A 36 -10.35 24.19 -11.04
N ASP A 37 -10.89 25.42 -11.00
CA ASP A 37 -10.82 26.28 -9.82
C ASP A 37 -11.42 25.60 -8.59
N ARG A 38 -12.57 24.95 -8.76
CA ARG A 38 -13.23 24.18 -7.68
C ARG A 38 -12.37 23.00 -7.24
N THR A 39 -11.82 22.25 -8.18
CA THR A 39 -10.99 21.06 -7.89
C THR A 39 -9.73 21.45 -7.13
N LEU A 40 -9.01 22.48 -7.59
CA LEU A 40 -7.81 23.00 -6.93
C LEU A 40 -8.14 23.69 -5.59
N GLY A 41 -9.28 24.37 -5.51
CA GLY A 41 -9.79 24.95 -4.27
C GLY A 41 -10.03 23.90 -3.19
N ILE A 42 -10.67 22.78 -3.53
CA ILE A 42 -10.87 21.64 -2.61
C ILE A 42 -9.53 21.02 -2.24
N ALA A 43 -8.64 20.76 -3.21
CA ALA A 43 -7.31 20.21 -2.94
C ALA A 43 -6.49 21.08 -1.98
N LYS A 44 -6.61 22.41 -2.09
CA LYS A 44 -6.03 23.35 -1.13
C LYS A 44 -6.71 23.28 0.23
N GLY A 45 -8.04 23.21 0.27
CA GLY A 45 -8.83 23.11 1.50
C GLY A 45 -8.47 21.90 2.35
N ILE A 46 -8.19 20.75 1.72
CA ILE A 46 -7.75 19.52 2.40
C ILE A 46 -6.23 19.43 2.60
N GLY A 47 -5.48 20.48 2.24
CA GLY A 47 -4.04 20.60 2.47
C GLY A 47 -3.13 19.91 1.44
N SER A 48 -3.67 19.20 0.45
CA SER A 48 -2.87 18.47 -0.55
C SER A 48 -1.88 19.35 -1.31
N THR A 49 -2.24 20.62 -1.57
CA THR A 49 -1.36 21.57 -2.26
C THR A 49 -0.10 21.93 -1.47
N ARG A 50 -0.02 21.62 -0.17
CA ARG A 50 1.19 21.81 0.64
C ARG A 50 2.30 20.82 0.26
N ALA A 51 1.91 19.58 -0.06
CA ALA A 51 2.83 18.55 -0.53
C ALA A 51 2.96 18.53 -2.05
N GLY A 52 1.90 18.88 -2.76
CA GLY A 52 1.88 18.98 -4.22
C GLY A 52 0.64 18.30 -4.81
N VAL A 53 0.19 18.84 -5.95
CA VAL A 53 -0.86 18.23 -6.75
C VAL A 53 -0.38 18.03 -8.18
N ILE A 54 -0.74 16.89 -8.77
CA ILE A 54 -0.38 16.55 -10.15
C ILE A 54 -1.66 16.34 -10.96
N GLN A 55 -1.74 16.93 -12.14
CA GLN A 55 -2.85 16.73 -13.05
C GLN A 55 -2.79 15.33 -13.69
N THR A 56 -3.94 14.66 -13.77
CA THR A 56 -4.13 13.34 -14.38
C THR A 56 -5.48 13.28 -15.11
N THR A 57 -5.87 12.08 -15.56
CA THR A 57 -7.20 11.76 -16.09
C THR A 57 -7.92 10.77 -15.18
N PHE A 58 -9.24 10.66 -15.30
CA PHE A 58 -10.01 9.64 -14.57
C PHE A 58 -9.54 8.21 -14.92
N LYS A 59 -9.20 7.95 -16.19
CA LYS A 59 -8.70 6.64 -16.63
C LYS A 59 -7.37 6.30 -15.97
N GLU A 60 -6.40 7.21 -16.05
CA GLU A 60 -5.07 7.01 -15.46
C GLU A 60 -5.16 6.85 -13.96
N GLU A 61 -5.99 7.63 -13.27
CA GLU A 61 -6.16 7.49 -11.83
C GLU A 61 -6.72 6.12 -11.44
N VAL A 62 -7.86 5.72 -12.00
CA VAL A 62 -8.49 4.43 -11.65
C VAL A 62 -7.58 3.25 -11.96
N GLU A 63 -6.95 3.24 -13.15
CA GLU A 63 -6.09 2.12 -13.55
C GLU A 63 -4.82 2.02 -12.70
N THR A 64 -4.20 3.15 -12.34
CA THR A 64 -2.96 3.15 -11.56
C THR A 64 -3.20 2.94 -10.07
N ASP A 65 -4.30 3.46 -9.53
CA ASP A 65 -4.68 3.30 -8.13
C ASP A 65 -5.00 1.84 -7.82
N TRP A 66 -5.91 1.23 -8.60
CA TRP A 66 -6.24 -0.20 -8.47
C TRP A 66 -5.04 -1.11 -8.70
N PHE A 67 -4.16 -0.74 -9.62
CA PHE A 67 -2.96 -1.53 -9.87
C PHE A 67 -2.04 -1.51 -8.64
N GLY A 68 -1.71 -0.33 -8.10
CA GLY A 68 -0.85 -0.21 -6.93
C GLY A 68 -1.39 -0.96 -5.71
N GLU A 69 -2.64 -0.72 -5.33
CA GLU A 69 -3.22 -1.38 -4.15
C GLU A 69 -3.26 -2.92 -4.27
N GLN A 70 -3.45 -3.46 -5.48
CA GLN A 70 -3.42 -4.90 -5.70
C GLN A 70 -2.01 -5.49 -5.65
N VAL A 71 -1.03 -4.86 -6.29
CA VAL A 71 0.26 -5.52 -6.55
C VAL A 71 1.39 -5.13 -5.61
N ASP A 72 1.32 -3.98 -4.93
CA ASP A 72 2.36 -3.55 -3.99
C ASP A 72 1.81 -3.00 -2.67
N LEU A 73 0.90 -2.01 -2.66
CA LEU A 73 0.56 -1.25 -1.44
C LEU A 73 -0.24 -2.05 -0.41
N CYS A 74 -1.13 -2.93 -0.86
CA CYS A 74 -1.97 -3.76 0.02
C CYS A 74 -1.71 -5.24 -0.24
N GLY A 75 -2.10 -5.74 -1.41
CA GLY A 75 -1.99 -7.17 -1.74
C GLY A 75 -0.54 -7.64 -1.75
N GLY A 76 0.32 -6.96 -2.50
CA GLY A 76 1.74 -7.31 -2.60
C GLY A 76 2.48 -7.29 -1.27
N SER A 77 2.38 -6.20 -0.51
CA SER A 77 3.06 -6.07 0.78
C SER A 77 2.55 -7.09 1.80
N ALA A 78 1.24 -7.28 1.92
CA ALA A 78 0.68 -8.23 2.88
C ALA A 78 1.10 -9.67 2.53
N SER A 79 0.95 -10.07 1.27
CA SER A 79 1.35 -11.40 0.82
C SER A 79 2.86 -11.64 0.97
N MET A 80 3.71 -10.65 0.66
CA MET A 80 5.17 -10.81 0.82
C MET A 80 5.53 -11.03 2.29
N VAL A 81 4.95 -10.26 3.20
CA VAL A 81 5.18 -10.40 4.66
C VAL A 81 4.71 -11.77 5.15
N MET A 82 3.49 -12.19 4.78
CA MET A 82 2.93 -13.46 5.22
C MET A 82 3.78 -14.64 4.75
N ASN A 83 4.13 -14.70 3.47
CA ASN A 83 4.98 -15.77 2.93
C ASN A 83 6.37 -15.79 3.59
N ALA A 84 6.98 -14.62 3.84
CA ALA A 84 8.27 -14.53 4.50
C ALA A 84 8.18 -14.99 5.97
N PHE A 85 7.10 -14.64 6.67
CA PHE A 85 6.83 -15.07 8.03
C PHE A 85 6.65 -16.59 8.10
N GLU A 86 5.79 -17.16 7.26
CA GLU A 86 5.54 -18.60 7.14
C GLU A 86 6.85 -19.35 6.88
N THR A 87 7.65 -18.88 5.91
CA THR A 87 8.95 -19.49 5.56
C THR A 87 9.87 -19.60 6.78
N LEU A 88 9.93 -18.57 7.63
CA LEU A 88 10.77 -18.61 8.84
C LEU A 88 10.18 -19.54 9.91
N VAL A 89 8.87 -19.47 10.16
CA VAL A 89 8.26 -20.30 11.20
C VAL A 89 8.28 -21.78 10.82
N GLU A 90 8.02 -22.12 9.56
CA GLU A 90 8.10 -23.49 9.05
C GLU A 90 9.52 -24.07 9.13
N ALA A 91 10.54 -23.20 9.00
CA ALA A 91 11.93 -23.57 9.22
C ALA A 91 12.32 -23.73 10.70
N GLY A 92 11.40 -23.49 11.64
CA GLY A 92 11.58 -23.70 13.08
C GLY A 92 12.07 -22.47 13.84
N TYR A 93 12.06 -21.28 13.24
CA TYR A 93 12.39 -20.04 13.94
C TYR A 93 11.23 -19.58 14.84
N GLN A 94 11.55 -18.82 15.89
CA GLN A 94 10.56 -18.27 16.81
C GLN A 94 9.63 -17.29 16.07
N PRO A 95 8.30 -17.42 16.21
CA PRO A 95 7.34 -16.52 15.55
C PRO A 95 7.54 -15.04 15.88
N GLU A 96 7.91 -14.71 17.12
CA GLU A 96 8.18 -13.34 17.56
C GLU A 96 9.38 -12.73 16.83
N ILE A 97 10.43 -13.52 16.60
CA ILE A 97 11.61 -13.11 15.84
C ILE A 97 11.25 -12.96 14.35
N ALA A 98 10.52 -13.93 13.79
CA ALA A 98 10.06 -13.84 12.41
C ALA A 98 9.23 -12.56 12.19
N TYR A 99 8.31 -12.22 13.11
CA TYR A 99 7.53 -10.98 13.04
C TYR A 99 8.40 -9.73 12.99
N PHE A 100 9.45 -9.65 13.83
CA PHE A 100 10.37 -8.52 13.81
C PHE A 100 11.06 -8.36 12.46
N GLU A 101 11.65 -9.45 11.97
CA GLU A 101 12.45 -9.47 10.75
C GLU A 101 11.64 -9.11 9.50
N VAL A 102 10.43 -9.65 9.36
CA VAL A 102 9.70 -9.54 8.07
C VAL A 102 8.61 -8.48 8.04
N LEU A 103 8.12 -8.02 9.19
CA LEU A 103 7.05 -7.01 9.26
C LEU A 103 7.49 -5.74 10.00
N HIS A 104 8.00 -5.87 11.23
CA HIS A 104 8.32 -4.68 12.03
C HIS A 104 9.41 -3.82 11.38
N GLU A 105 10.52 -4.44 10.95
CA GLU A 105 11.65 -3.74 10.35
C GLU A 105 11.36 -3.20 8.94
N LEU A 106 10.34 -3.76 8.25
CA LEU A 106 9.95 -3.31 6.91
C LEU A 106 9.62 -1.81 6.91
N LYS A 107 9.03 -1.28 7.99
CA LYS A 107 8.75 0.15 8.12
C LYS A 107 10.00 1.02 7.99
N LEU A 108 11.13 0.60 8.59
CA LEU A 108 12.38 1.36 8.55
C LEU A 108 12.93 1.43 7.13
N ILE A 109 12.83 0.32 6.39
CA ILE A 109 13.23 0.25 4.98
C ILE A 109 12.35 1.15 4.12
N VAL A 110 11.03 1.08 4.26
CA VAL A 110 10.08 1.90 3.51
C VAL A 110 10.27 3.39 3.82
N ASP A 111 10.45 3.77 5.08
CA ASP A 111 10.72 5.16 5.47
C ASP A 111 12.02 5.69 4.83
N MET A 112 13.07 4.85 4.77
CA MET A 112 14.32 5.21 4.08
C MET A 112 14.14 5.34 2.57
N ILE A 113 13.38 4.45 1.93
CA ILE A 113 13.07 4.54 0.49
C ILE A 113 12.27 5.81 0.20
N GLN A 114 11.26 6.12 1.01
CA GLN A 114 10.45 7.31 0.84
C GLN A 114 11.29 8.59 0.97
N ARG A 115 12.23 8.62 1.92
CA ARG A 115 13.05 9.81 2.19
C ARG A 115 14.26 9.95 1.25
N TYR A 116 14.90 8.86 0.86
CA TYR A 116 16.21 8.88 0.18
C TYR A 116 16.23 8.12 -1.15
N GLY A 117 15.11 7.50 -1.56
CA GLY A 117 15.03 6.60 -2.71
C GLY A 117 15.71 5.24 -2.48
N ILE A 118 15.50 4.31 -3.41
CA ILE A 118 16.04 2.94 -3.35
C ILE A 118 17.56 2.92 -3.17
N GLY A 119 18.28 3.71 -3.99
CA GLY A 119 19.74 3.81 -3.88
C GLY A 119 20.20 4.47 -2.57
N GLY A 120 19.40 5.37 -2.00
CA GLY A 120 19.68 6.00 -0.72
C GLY A 120 19.50 5.06 0.46
N MET A 121 18.49 4.18 0.41
CA MET A 121 18.33 3.07 1.36
C MET A 121 19.52 2.11 1.30
N TYR A 122 19.90 1.64 0.10
CA TYR A 122 21.02 0.70 -0.02
C TYR A 122 22.34 1.26 0.50
N ARG A 123 22.58 2.57 0.36
CA ARG A 123 23.76 3.25 0.93
C ARG A 123 23.75 3.34 2.47
N ARG A 124 22.63 3.06 3.13
CA ARG A 124 22.43 3.21 4.57
C ARG A 124 22.27 1.89 5.33
N VAL A 125 22.01 0.79 4.64
CA VAL A 125 22.05 -0.55 5.23
C VAL A 125 23.47 -1.11 5.25
N SER A 126 23.70 -2.15 6.06
CA SER A 126 24.98 -2.85 6.13
C SER A 126 25.39 -3.45 4.78
N GLU A 127 26.67 -3.73 4.60
CA GLU A 127 27.18 -4.34 3.36
C GLU A 127 26.55 -5.70 3.09
N THR A 128 26.33 -6.50 4.15
CA THR A 128 25.64 -7.79 4.07
C THR A 128 24.20 -7.63 3.59
N ALA A 129 23.44 -6.71 4.17
CA ALA A 129 22.05 -6.44 3.76
C ALA A 129 21.99 -5.90 2.33
N ARG A 130 22.94 -5.03 1.94
CA ARG A 130 23.04 -4.50 0.57
C ARG A 130 23.30 -5.63 -0.44
N TYR A 131 24.30 -6.46 -0.20
CA TYR A 131 24.62 -7.58 -1.08
C TYR A 131 23.45 -8.57 -1.16
N GLY A 132 22.88 -8.92 0.00
CA GLY A 132 21.70 -9.78 0.09
C GLY A 132 20.52 -9.24 -0.72
N GLY A 133 20.09 -8.01 -0.46
CA GLY A 133 18.95 -7.39 -1.16
C GLY A 133 19.16 -7.25 -2.66
N LEU A 134 20.35 -6.83 -3.10
CA LEU A 134 20.65 -6.64 -4.54
C LEU A 134 20.71 -7.96 -5.32
N THR A 135 20.98 -9.09 -4.67
CA THR A 135 21.14 -10.38 -5.35
C THR A 135 19.94 -11.31 -5.15
N ARG A 136 19.34 -11.33 -3.94
CA ARG A 136 18.18 -12.18 -3.62
C ARG A 136 16.86 -11.50 -3.96
N GLY A 137 16.82 -10.16 -3.94
CA GLY A 137 15.65 -9.39 -4.36
C GLY A 137 15.16 -9.80 -5.76
N PRO A 138 15.99 -9.75 -6.81
CA PRO A 138 15.61 -10.20 -8.16
C PRO A 138 15.39 -11.72 -8.31
N MET A 139 15.88 -12.53 -7.37
CA MET A 139 15.64 -13.97 -7.32
C MET A 139 14.21 -14.26 -6.85
N VAL A 140 13.71 -13.50 -5.87
CA VAL A 140 12.33 -13.62 -5.35
C VAL A 140 11.34 -12.83 -6.22
N MET A 141 11.69 -11.59 -6.58
CA MET A 141 10.91 -10.68 -7.42
C MET A 141 11.39 -10.76 -8.86
N ASP A 142 11.20 -11.94 -9.44
CA ASP A 142 11.74 -12.31 -10.74
C ASP A 142 10.84 -11.83 -11.93
N LYS A 143 11.14 -12.37 -13.12
CA LYS A 143 10.36 -12.05 -14.33
C LYS A 143 8.94 -12.61 -14.26
N GLU A 144 8.73 -13.75 -13.62
CA GLU A 144 7.39 -14.37 -13.52
C GLU A 144 6.47 -13.51 -12.65
N VAL A 145 6.98 -12.95 -11.55
CA VAL A 145 6.24 -11.98 -10.73
C VAL A 145 5.84 -10.77 -11.57
N LYS A 146 6.74 -10.24 -12.41
CA LYS A 146 6.43 -9.12 -13.30
C LYS A 146 5.36 -9.47 -14.34
N GLU A 147 5.35 -10.69 -14.88
CA GLU A 147 4.28 -11.12 -15.79
C GLU A 147 2.93 -11.24 -15.08
N LYS A 148 2.89 -11.68 -13.81
CA LYS A 148 1.66 -11.66 -12.99
C LYS A 148 1.15 -10.24 -12.75
N MET A 149 2.04 -9.28 -12.48
CA MET A 149 1.68 -7.86 -12.37
C MET A 149 1.06 -7.34 -13.68
N LYS A 150 1.66 -7.64 -14.84
CA LYS A 150 1.08 -7.26 -16.14
C LYS A 150 -0.31 -7.85 -16.36
N LYS A 151 -0.53 -9.10 -15.92
CA LYS A 151 -1.85 -9.74 -15.99
C LYS A 151 -2.87 -9.01 -15.11
N ALA A 152 -2.52 -8.66 -13.88
CA ALA A 152 -3.38 -7.87 -13.00
C ALA A 152 -3.74 -6.51 -13.63
N LEU A 153 -2.75 -5.79 -14.17
CA LEU A 153 -2.98 -4.53 -14.90
C LEU A 153 -3.93 -4.74 -16.08
N LYS A 154 -3.77 -5.83 -16.84
CA LYS A 154 -4.64 -6.12 -17.98
C LYS A 154 -6.10 -6.34 -17.54
N MET A 155 -6.32 -7.09 -16.48
CA MET A 155 -7.66 -7.35 -15.90
C MET A 155 -8.33 -6.07 -15.38
N ILE A 156 -7.53 -5.10 -14.91
CA ILE A 156 -8.02 -3.76 -14.56
C ILE A 156 -8.44 -3.00 -15.83
N GLN A 157 -7.55 -2.95 -16.83
CA GLN A 157 -7.76 -2.18 -18.06
C GLN A 157 -8.89 -2.70 -18.94
N ASP A 158 -9.11 -4.01 -18.98
CA ASP A 158 -10.22 -4.62 -19.73
C ASP A 158 -11.54 -4.69 -18.95
N GLY A 159 -11.55 -4.26 -17.68
CA GLY A 159 -12.73 -4.17 -16.83
C GLY A 159 -13.13 -5.49 -16.16
N THR A 160 -12.36 -6.57 -16.35
CA THR A 160 -12.58 -7.87 -15.68
C THR A 160 -12.63 -7.70 -14.16
N PHE A 161 -11.64 -7.03 -13.57
CA PHE A 161 -11.60 -6.80 -12.13
C PHE A 161 -12.83 -6.02 -11.61
N ASN A 162 -13.25 -4.97 -12.34
CA ASN A 162 -14.44 -4.20 -11.98
C ASN A 162 -15.71 -5.06 -11.98
N GLN A 163 -15.86 -5.95 -12.97
CA GLN A 163 -17.01 -6.85 -13.03
C GLN A 163 -17.00 -7.88 -11.89
N GLU A 164 -15.83 -8.46 -11.59
CA GLU A 164 -15.65 -9.39 -10.46
C GLU A 164 -16.01 -8.72 -9.13
N TRP A 165 -15.36 -7.59 -8.83
CA TRP A 165 -15.57 -6.84 -7.61
C TRP A 165 -17.03 -6.40 -7.43
N THR A 166 -17.62 -5.76 -8.43
CA THR A 166 -19.00 -5.26 -8.32
C THR A 166 -20.02 -6.39 -8.27
N SER A 167 -19.77 -7.52 -8.93
CA SER A 167 -20.62 -8.71 -8.86
C SER A 167 -20.60 -9.32 -7.47
N ASP A 168 -19.42 -9.46 -6.86
CA ASP A 168 -19.28 -10.00 -5.52
C ASP A 168 -19.94 -9.09 -4.48
N TYR A 169 -19.67 -7.78 -4.54
CA TYR A 169 -20.29 -6.82 -3.63
C TYR A 169 -21.81 -6.76 -3.77
N ARG A 170 -22.36 -6.87 -4.98
CA ARG A 170 -23.82 -6.92 -5.17
C ARG A 170 -24.46 -8.17 -4.55
N LYS A 171 -23.74 -9.30 -4.56
CA LYS A 171 -24.22 -10.56 -4.00
C LYS A 171 -24.11 -10.59 -2.47
N ASN A 172 -22.98 -10.13 -1.93
CA ASN A 172 -22.63 -10.31 -0.53
C ASN A 172 -22.74 -9.03 0.32
N ASN A 173 -22.82 -7.85 -0.32
CA ASN A 173 -22.91 -6.53 0.28
C ASN A 173 -21.84 -6.35 1.39
N LYS A 174 -22.25 -5.93 2.59
CA LYS A 174 -21.36 -5.74 3.74
C LYS A 174 -20.53 -6.97 4.13
N ASN A 175 -20.90 -8.18 3.69
CA ASN A 175 -20.20 -9.43 4.01
C ASN A 175 -19.22 -9.88 2.91
N ALA A 176 -19.02 -9.10 1.83
CA ALA A 176 -18.15 -9.46 0.71
C ALA A 176 -16.71 -9.80 1.12
N PHE A 177 -16.26 -9.24 2.25
CA PHE A 177 -14.90 -9.40 2.74
C PHE A 177 -14.75 -10.35 3.93
N ASP A 178 -15.85 -10.80 4.53
CA ASP A 178 -15.84 -11.51 5.82
C ASP A 178 -14.94 -12.75 5.78
N ARG A 179 -14.97 -13.49 4.67
CA ARG A 179 -14.12 -14.67 4.50
C ARG A 179 -12.63 -14.31 4.53
N TYR A 180 -12.23 -13.33 3.71
CA TYR A 180 -10.84 -12.92 3.59
C TYR A 180 -10.31 -12.35 4.92
N MET A 181 -11.12 -11.53 5.60
CA MET A 181 -10.74 -10.97 6.90
C MET A 181 -10.59 -12.07 7.96
N LYS A 182 -11.50 -13.05 8.01
CA LYS A 182 -11.38 -14.19 8.94
C LYS A 182 -10.10 -15.00 8.70
N GLU A 183 -9.71 -15.20 7.45
CA GLU A 183 -8.47 -15.91 7.10
C GLU A 183 -7.23 -15.12 7.57
N ILE A 184 -7.21 -13.80 7.35
CA ILE A 184 -6.13 -12.92 7.81
C ILE A 184 -6.07 -12.88 9.34
N ASP A 185 -7.20 -12.66 10.02
CA ASP A 185 -7.29 -12.59 11.47
C ASP A 185 -6.86 -13.90 12.15
N ALA A 186 -7.08 -15.04 11.48
CA ALA A 186 -6.66 -16.35 11.95
C ALA A 186 -5.16 -16.61 11.75
N HIS A 187 -4.49 -15.88 10.85
CA HIS A 187 -3.08 -16.09 10.51
C HIS A 187 -2.16 -15.81 11.72
N GLN A 188 -1.14 -16.62 11.90
CA GLN A 188 -0.27 -16.55 13.09
C GLN A 188 0.48 -15.20 13.21
N VAL A 189 0.80 -14.56 12.08
CA VAL A 189 1.44 -13.23 12.06
C VAL A 189 0.61 -12.18 12.81
N GLU A 190 -0.73 -12.24 12.73
CA GLU A 190 -1.61 -11.28 13.41
C GLU A 190 -1.72 -11.60 14.90
N GLN A 191 -1.80 -12.89 15.26
CA GLN A 191 -1.85 -13.31 16.66
C GLN A 191 -0.58 -12.92 17.42
N VAL A 192 0.59 -13.16 16.81
CA VAL A 192 1.89 -12.76 17.35
C VAL A 192 2.00 -11.25 17.32
N GLY A 193 1.71 -10.63 16.18
CA GLY A 193 1.83 -9.20 15.97
C GLY A 193 1.04 -8.37 16.98
N LYS A 194 -0.19 -8.77 17.31
CA LYS A 194 -0.98 -8.11 18.35
C LYS A 194 -0.27 -8.08 19.71
N LYS A 195 0.33 -9.20 20.13
CA LYS A 195 1.11 -9.26 21.38
C LYS A 195 2.36 -8.38 21.30
N MET A 196 3.07 -8.42 20.17
CA MET A 196 4.26 -7.60 19.95
C MET A 196 3.95 -6.10 20.01
N ARG A 197 2.88 -5.66 19.33
CA ARG A 197 2.42 -4.26 19.33
C ARG A 197 1.98 -3.80 20.71
N GLN A 198 1.28 -4.63 21.47
CA GLN A 198 0.93 -4.34 22.87
C GLN A 198 2.15 -4.18 23.78
N MET A 199 3.20 -4.99 23.59
CA MET A 199 4.43 -4.84 24.36
C MET A 199 5.20 -3.56 24.00
N MET A 200 5.27 -3.22 22.72
CA MET A 200 6.00 -2.03 22.24
C MET A 200 5.25 -0.72 22.48
N TRP A 201 3.92 -0.76 22.37
CA TRP A 201 3.03 0.39 22.52
C TRP A 201 1.86 0.03 23.45
N PRO A 202 2.09 -0.07 24.77
CA PRO A 202 1.07 -0.50 25.74
C PRO A 202 -0.18 0.37 25.77
N ASP A 203 -0.06 1.66 25.43
CA ASP A 203 -1.16 2.61 25.40
C ASP A 203 -1.90 2.65 24.05
N SER A 204 -1.47 1.84 23.07
CA SER A 204 -2.14 1.79 21.77
C SER A 204 -3.52 1.14 21.90
N LYS A 205 -4.54 1.83 21.39
CA LYS A 205 -5.92 1.32 21.32
C LYS A 205 -6.07 0.51 20.04
N GLU A 206 -5.50 -0.68 20.04
CA GLU A 206 -5.74 -1.69 19.00
C GLU A 206 -6.92 -2.60 19.36
#